data_AF-A0A7X6XCQ4-F1
#
_entry.id   AF-A0A7X6XCQ4-F1
#
_cell.length_a   1.000
_cell.length_b   1.000
_cell.length_c   1.000
_cell.angle_alpha   90.00
_cell.angle_beta   90.00
_cell.angle_gamma   90.00
#
_symmetry.space_group_name_H-M   'P 1'
#
loop_
_entity.id
_entity.type
_entity.pdbx_description
1 polymer ?
#
loop_
_entity_poly.entity_id
_entity_poly.type
_entity_poly.pdbx_seq_one_letter_code
_entity_poly.pdbx_strand_id
1 'polypeptide(L)'
;GDSFSFVNIKGNRPYRKYYMPKDKDEKSVDIRRISPKTDNNCIDCKLCANVCPMGSIDYNDVTKMIGICIKCGACIKLCPTQSKYFDDPDYIRHKHELEEQFKKRREPELFV
;
A
#
# COMPACT_ATOMS: atom_id res chain seq x y z
N GLY A 1 39.85 -7.77 7.37
CA GLY A 1 39.28 -7.47 6.05
C GLY A 1 38.26 -8.53 5.81
N ASP A 2 36.99 -8.20 5.93
CA ASP A 2 35.92 -9.21 6.01
C ASP A 2 35.69 -9.83 4.64
N SER A 3 35.84 -11.15 4.57
CA SER A 3 35.50 -11.93 3.38
C SER A 3 33.98 -12.06 3.31
N PHE A 4 33.34 -11.38 2.37
CA PHE A 4 31.93 -11.63 2.07
C PHE A 4 31.79 -12.99 1.38
N SER A 5 31.12 -13.94 2.02
CA SER A 5 30.71 -15.21 1.41
C SER A 5 29.44 -15.01 0.57
N PHE A 6 29.39 -15.63 -0.61
CA PHE A 6 28.20 -15.61 -1.46
C PHE A 6 27.17 -16.60 -0.91
N VAL A 7 26.06 -16.09 -0.38
CA VAL A 7 24.91 -16.92 0.04
C VAL A 7 23.96 -17.13 -1.15
N ASN A 8 23.60 -18.39 -1.42
CA ASN A 8 22.67 -18.73 -2.49
C ASN A 8 21.21 -18.54 -2.02
N ILE A 9 20.55 -17.50 -2.54
CA ILE A 9 19.18 -17.13 -2.18
C ILE A 9 18.24 -17.48 -3.34
N LYS A 10 17.21 -18.28 -3.06
CA LYS A 10 16.16 -18.63 -4.02
C LYS A 10 15.46 -17.34 -4.50
N GLY A 11 15.28 -17.19 -5.81
CA GLY A 11 14.57 -16.04 -6.37
C GLY A 11 14.39 -16.14 -7.88
N ASN A 12 13.44 -15.36 -8.42
CA ASN A 12 13.19 -15.31 -9.85
C ASN A 12 14.14 -14.30 -10.51
N ARG A 13 15.09 -14.81 -11.30
CA ARG A 13 16.01 -14.01 -12.13
C ARG A 13 15.88 -14.48 -13.59
N PRO A 14 15.63 -13.57 -14.57
CA PRO A 14 15.50 -12.12 -14.42
C PRO A 14 14.25 -11.71 -13.61
N TYR A 15 14.29 -10.50 -13.04
CA TYR A 15 13.16 -10.00 -12.25
C TYR A 15 11.90 -9.87 -13.09
N ARG A 16 10.77 -10.32 -12.53
CA ARG A 16 9.46 -10.18 -13.16
C ARG A 16 9.01 -8.71 -13.22
N LYS A 17 8.10 -8.41 -14.15
CA LYS A 17 7.37 -7.13 -14.19
C LYS A 17 6.64 -6.89 -12.87
N TYR A 18 6.29 -5.63 -12.61
CA TYR A 18 5.48 -5.26 -11.45
C TYR A 18 4.22 -6.12 -11.38
N TYR A 19 3.91 -6.64 -10.20
CA TYR A 19 2.76 -7.51 -9.98
C TYR A 19 1.45 -6.73 -10.18
N MET A 20 0.57 -7.25 -11.02
CA MET A 20 -0.77 -6.71 -11.24
C MET A 20 -1.78 -7.76 -10.77
N PRO A 21 -2.62 -7.46 -9.78
CA PRO A 21 -3.67 -8.40 -9.39
C PRO A 21 -4.68 -8.57 -10.53
N LYS A 22 -5.45 -9.66 -10.46
CA LYS A 22 -6.52 -9.94 -11.41
C LYS A 22 -7.86 -9.41 -10.90
N ASP A 23 -8.75 -9.05 -11.82
CA ASP A 23 -10.15 -8.81 -11.51
C ASP A 23 -11.01 -10.07 -11.57
N LYS A 24 -12.31 -9.89 -11.31
CA LYS A 24 -13.32 -10.96 -11.36
C LYS A 24 -13.42 -11.63 -12.74
N ASP A 25 -12.99 -10.93 -13.79
CA ASP A 25 -12.99 -11.37 -15.18
C ASP A 25 -11.57 -11.82 -15.62
N GLU A 26 -10.69 -12.09 -14.65
CA GLU A 26 -9.28 -12.48 -14.79
C GLU A 26 -8.36 -11.48 -15.48
N LYS A 27 -8.77 -10.22 -15.63
CA LYS A 27 -7.97 -9.18 -16.27
C LYS A 27 -7.01 -8.53 -15.29
N SER A 28 -5.81 -8.20 -15.75
CA SER A 28 -4.81 -7.52 -14.92
C SER A 28 -5.20 -6.06 -14.67
N VAL A 29 -5.17 -5.62 -13.42
CA VAL A 29 -5.52 -4.25 -13.01
C VAL A 29 -4.34 -3.52 -12.36
N ASP A 30 -4.17 -2.23 -12.66
CA ASP A 30 -3.08 -1.41 -12.13
C ASP A 30 -3.50 -0.64 -10.88
N ILE A 31 -3.32 -1.26 -9.71
CA ILE A 31 -3.68 -0.65 -8.44
C ILE A 31 -2.69 0.43 -7.95
N ARG A 32 -1.56 0.67 -8.64
CA ARG A 32 -0.56 1.66 -8.20
C ARG A 32 -1.07 3.09 -8.21
N ARG A 33 -2.02 3.39 -9.10
CA ARG A 33 -2.61 4.74 -9.26
C ARG A 33 -3.69 5.05 -8.24
N ILE A 34 -4.17 4.05 -7.50
CA ILE A 34 -5.23 4.21 -6.51
C ILE A 34 -4.69 4.97 -5.30
N SER A 35 -5.40 5.99 -4.85
CA SER A 35 -5.04 6.81 -3.69
C SER A 35 -6.24 6.96 -2.75
N PRO A 36 -6.01 7.22 -1.45
CA PRO A 36 -7.11 7.36 -0.51
C PRO A 36 -7.92 8.62 -0.81
N LYS A 37 -9.24 8.51 -0.73
CA LYS A 37 -10.18 9.62 -0.83
C LYS A 37 -10.48 10.20 0.55
N THR A 38 -11.16 11.35 0.54
CA THR A 38 -11.58 12.08 1.74
C THR A 38 -13.06 12.37 1.64
N ASP A 39 -13.84 12.03 2.66
CA ASP A 39 -15.27 12.35 2.72
C ASP A 39 -15.54 13.74 3.33
N ASN A 40 -16.83 14.09 3.41
CA ASN A 40 -17.29 15.37 3.93
C ASN A 40 -17.26 15.48 5.46
N ASN A 41 -16.96 14.40 6.19
CA ASN A 41 -16.80 14.43 7.65
C ASN A 41 -15.42 14.94 8.07
N CYS A 42 -14.55 15.25 7.10
CA CYS A 42 -13.20 15.74 7.36
C CYS A 42 -13.23 17.11 8.03
N ILE A 43 -12.64 17.20 9.22
CA ILE A 43 -12.50 18.44 10.00
C ILE A 43 -11.21 19.21 9.69
N ASP A 44 -10.54 18.87 8.59
CA ASP A 44 -9.30 19.51 8.12
C ASP A 44 -8.16 19.62 9.16
N CYS A 45 -8.07 18.65 10.08
CA CYS A 45 -7.08 18.63 11.18
C CYS A 45 -5.61 18.46 10.76
N LYS A 46 -5.33 18.29 9.45
CA LYS A 46 -4.00 18.11 8.84
C LYS A 46 -3.17 16.90 9.30
N LEU A 47 -3.65 16.09 10.24
CA LEU A 47 -2.94 14.89 10.73
C LEU A 47 -2.52 13.95 9.61
N CYS A 48 -3.41 13.71 8.63
CA CYS A 48 -3.13 12.83 7.50
C CYS A 48 -1.95 13.32 6.63
N ALA A 49 -1.79 14.62 6.44
CA ALA A 49 -0.66 15.20 5.73
C ALA A 49 0.64 15.02 6.52
N ASN A 50 0.61 15.30 7.83
CA ASN A 50 1.78 15.18 8.72
C ASN A 50 2.32 13.75 8.84
N VAL A 51 1.44 12.75 8.84
CA VAL A 51 1.82 11.34 9.05
C VAL A 51 2.16 10.61 7.75
N CYS A 52 1.99 11.26 6.60
CA CYS A 52 2.27 10.64 5.31
C CYS A 52 3.79 10.54 5.10
N PRO A 53 4.39 9.32 5.10
CA PRO A 53 5.83 9.19 4.93
C PRO A 53 6.32 9.61 3.54
N MET A 54 5.39 9.71 2.58
CA MET A 54 5.67 10.10 1.20
C MET A 54 5.39 11.59 0.94
N GLY A 55 4.95 12.36 1.94
CA GLY A 55 4.56 13.77 1.75
C GLY A 55 3.51 13.96 0.63
N SER A 56 2.65 12.97 0.41
CA SER A 56 1.82 12.90 -0.80
C SER A 56 0.43 13.50 -0.67
N ILE A 57 0.07 14.03 0.49
CA ILE A 57 -1.19 14.71 0.75
C ILE A 57 -0.89 16.19 0.87
N ASP A 58 -1.64 17.04 0.16
CA ASP A 58 -1.46 18.50 0.25
C ASP A 58 -1.85 18.98 1.65
N TYR A 59 -0.96 19.75 2.28
CA TYR A 59 -1.20 20.32 3.60
C TYR A 59 -2.28 21.41 3.55
N ASN A 60 -2.35 22.18 2.46
CA ASN A 60 -3.33 23.27 2.32
C ASN A 60 -4.73 22.73 2.01
N ASP A 61 -4.82 21.59 1.32
CA ASP A 61 -6.06 20.91 1.01
C ASP A 61 -5.89 19.39 1.15
N VAL A 62 -6.22 18.87 2.33
CA VAL A 62 -6.01 17.45 2.64
C VAL A 62 -6.83 16.52 1.76
N THR A 63 -7.79 17.01 0.98
CA THR A 63 -8.54 16.18 0.03
C THR A 63 -7.73 15.83 -1.21
N LYS A 64 -6.67 16.60 -1.51
CA LYS A 64 -5.82 16.45 -2.69
C LYS A 64 -4.58 15.61 -2.43
N MET A 65 -4.28 14.76 -3.41
CA MET A 65 -3.04 14.00 -3.47
C MET A 65 -2.07 14.70 -4.44
N ILE A 66 -0.86 14.98 -3.97
CA ILE A 66 0.21 15.66 -4.72
C ILE A 66 1.41 14.76 -5.02
N GLY A 67 1.37 13.50 -4.55
CA GLY A 67 2.46 12.54 -4.72
C GLY A 67 1.98 11.09 -4.75
N ILE A 68 2.95 10.17 -4.66
CA ILE A 68 2.71 8.73 -4.77
C ILE A 68 2.26 8.15 -3.42
N CYS A 69 1.09 7.52 -3.41
CA CYS A 69 0.63 6.74 -2.26
C CYS A 69 1.21 5.32 -2.27
N ILE A 70 2.03 4.98 -1.27
CA ILE A 70 2.53 3.61 -1.03
C ILE A 70 1.54 2.72 -0.28
N LYS A 71 0.34 3.22 0.01
CA LYS A 71 -0.75 2.51 0.70
C LYS A 71 -0.37 1.97 2.10
N CYS A 72 0.43 2.72 2.85
CA CYS A 72 0.83 2.35 4.22
C CYS A 72 -0.31 2.39 5.24
N GLY A 73 -1.44 3.03 4.93
CA GLY A 73 -2.62 3.11 5.81
C GLY A 73 -2.52 4.11 6.97
N ALA A 74 -1.40 4.82 7.15
CA ALA A 74 -1.21 5.75 8.27
C ALA A 74 -2.29 6.87 8.31
N CYS A 75 -2.60 7.48 7.18
CA CYS A 75 -3.62 8.54 7.08
C CYS A 75 -5.04 8.05 7.41
N ILE A 76 -5.35 6.78 7.13
CA ILE A 76 -6.64 6.16 7.43
C ILE A 76 -6.73 5.87 8.93
N LYS A 77 -5.71 5.19 9.48
CA LYS A 77 -5.71 4.74 10.87
C LYS A 77 -5.72 5.89 11.88
N LEU A 78 -5.06 7.01 11.56
CA LEU A 78 -4.96 8.16 12.46
C LEU A 78 -6.07 9.20 12.26
N CYS A 79 -6.95 9.04 11.26
CA CYS A 79 -8.02 10.01 11.03
C CYS A 79 -9.07 9.91 12.14
N PRO A 80 -9.25 10.94 13.00
CA PRO A 80 -10.17 10.86 14.14
C PRO A 80 -11.64 10.76 13.70
N THR A 81 -11.97 11.27 12.51
CA THR A 81 -13.31 11.23 11.91
C THR A 81 -13.50 10.07 10.92
N GLN A 82 -12.47 9.22 10.74
CA GLN A 82 -12.46 8.13 9.76
C GLN A 82 -12.76 8.57 8.31
N SER A 83 -12.49 9.83 7.99
CA SER A 83 -12.79 10.44 6.69
C SER A 83 -11.88 9.98 5.56
N LYS A 84 -10.76 9.29 5.85
CA LYS A 84 -9.83 8.76 4.84
C LYS A 84 -10.15 7.31 4.53
N TYR A 85 -10.32 6.98 3.25
CA TYR A 85 -10.72 5.63 2.84
C TYR A 85 -10.26 5.28 1.41
N PHE A 86 -10.32 4.00 1.07
CA PHE A 86 -10.23 3.53 -0.31
C PHE A 86 -11.59 2.95 -0.71
N ASP A 87 -12.07 3.29 -1.92
CA ASP A 87 -13.34 2.81 -2.47
C ASP A 87 -13.18 2.16 -3.85
N ASP A 88 -11.95 2.06 -4.35
CA ASP A 88 -11.69 1.39 -5.60
C ASP A 88 -11.94 -0.12 -5.45
N PRO A 89 -12.87 -0.69 -6.25
CA PRO A 89 -13.30 -2.08 -6.10
C PRO A 89 -12.18 -3.09 -6.35
N ASP A 90 -11.21 -2.76 -7.22
CA ASP A 90 -10.07 -3.62 -7.51
C ASP A 90 -9.09 -3.66 -6.34
N TYR A 91 -8.84 -2.51 -5.72
CA TYR A 91 -8.03 -2.45 -4.52
C TYR A 91 -8.68 -3.19 -3.35
N ILE A 92 -9.97 -2.98 -3.12
CA ILE A 92 -10.70 -3.63 -2.01
C ILE A 92 -10.75 -5.14 -2.20
N ARG A 93 -11.03 -5.62 -3.42
CA ARG A 93 -10.96 -7.06 -3.73
C ARG A 93 -9.56 -7.60 -3.45
N HIS A 94 -8.50 -6.96 -3.97
CA HIS A 94 -7.15 -7.44 -3.78
C HIS A 94 -6.74 -7.48 -2.29
N LYS A 95 -7.15 -6.49 -1.51
CA LYS A 95 -6.99 -6.50 -0.04
C LYS A 95 -7.63 -7.76 0.56
N HIS A 96 -8.89 -8.04 0.23
CA HIS A 96 -9.59 -9.22 0.74
C HIS A 96 -8.97 -10.54 0.28
N GLU A 97 -8.50 -10.63 -0.96
CA GLU A 97 -7.76 -11.79 -1.47
C GLU A 97 -6.51 -12.06 -0.63
N LEU A 98 -5.73 -11.02 -0.32
CA LEU A 98 -4.53 -11.14 0.51
C LEU A 98 -4.87 -11.57 1.94
N GLU A 99 -5.88 -10.95 2.54
CA GLU A 99 -6.37 -11.30 3.88
C GLU A 99 -6.84 -12.76 3.95
N GLU A 100 -7.47 -13.28 2.89
CA GLU A 100 -7.94 -14.66 2.81
C GLU A 100 -6.80 -15.67 2.58
N GLN A 101 -5.93 -15.40 1.61
CA GLN A 101 -4.89 -16.35 1.19
C GLN A 101 -3.72 -16.42 2.18
N PHE A 102 -3.46 -15.36 2.93
CA PHE A 102 -2.30 -15.25 3.82
C PHE A 102 -2.67 -15.18 5.31
N LYS A 103 -3.81 -15.76 5.71
CA LYS A 103 -4.25 -15.83 7.12
C LYS A 103 -3.24 -16.47 8.07
N LYS A 104 -2.46 -17.46 7.58
CA LYS A 104 -1.54 -18.24 8.41
C LYS A 104 -0.16 -17.58 8.45
N ARG A 105 0.36 -17.33 9.66
CA ARG A 105 1.75 -16.86 9.88
C ARG A 105 2.74 -17.85 9.26
N ARG A 106 3.78 -17.34 8.62
CA ARG A 106 4.92 -18.10 8.08
C ARG A 106 6.18 -17.76 8.88
N GLU A 107 7.02 -18.75 9.14
CA GLU A 107 8.33 -18.51 9.75
C GLU A 107 9.34 -18.01 8.70
N PRO A 108 10.22 -17.06 9.04
CA PRO A 108 11.25 -16.58 8.13
C PRO A 108 12.33 -17.65 7.89
N GLU A 109 12.83 -17.74 6.65
CA GLU A 109 14.03 -18.52 6.31
C GLU A 109 15.27 -17.66 6.59
N LEU A 110 16.25 -18.22 7.31
CA LEU A 110 17.50 -17.53 7.66
C LEU A 110 18.64 -17.96 6.71
N PHE A 111 19.34 -16.97 6.17
CA PHE A 111 20.50 -17.13 5.29
C PHE A 111 21.70 -16.45 5.96
N VAL A 112 22.75 -17.21 6.32
CA VAL A 112 23.99 -16.75 6.98
C VAL A 112 25.23 -17.21 6.23
#